data_AF-Q96XK3-F1
#
_entry.id   AF-Q96XK3-F1
#
_cell.length_a   1.000
_cell.length_b   1.000
_cell.length_c   1.000
_cell.angle_alpha   90.00
_cell.angle_beta   90.00
_cell.angle_gamma   90.00
#
_symmetry.space_group_name_H-M   'P 1'
#
loop_
_entity.id
_entity.type
_entity.pdbx_description
1 polymer ?
#
loop_
_entity_poly.entity_id
_entity_poly.type
_entity_poly.pdbx_seq_one_letter_code
_entity_poly.pdbx_strand_id
1 'polypeptide(L)' 'MEKTIKLDENTYILDMEEIHVITFKLDEDFLKTIDDLVKRLGYNNRSDLIRDAIMSYIDYLKENERSL' A
#
# COMPACT_ATOMS: atom_id res chain seq x y z
N MET A 1 -3.68 -9.14 -12.09
CA MET A 1 -3.69 -10.45 -12.79
C MET A 1 -4.61 -11.34 -12.00
N GLU A 2 -5.71 -11.79 -12.58
CA GLU A 2 -6.67 -12.67 -11.89
C GLU A 2 -5.98 -14.00 -11.59
N LYS A 3 -5.91 -14.38 -10.30
CA LYS A 3 -5.50 -15.72 -9.89
C LYS A 3 -6.76 -16.53 -9.65
N THR A 4 -7.02 -17.50 -10.52
CA THR A 4 -8.08 -18.48 -10.33
C THR A 4 -7.49 -19.73 -9.66
N ILE A 5 -7.92 -20.04 -8.44
CA ILE A 5 -7.56 -21.30 -7.78
C ILE A 5 -8.73 -22.26 -7.97
N LYS A 6 -8.50 -23.38 -8.68
CA LYS A 6 -9.51 -24.44 -8.84
C LYS A 6 -9.61 -25.26 -7.56
N LEU A 7 -10.81 -25.38 -6.99
CA LEU A 7 -11.07 -26.19 -5.80
C LEU A 7 -11.64 -27.57 -6.15
N ASP A 8 -12.54 -27.66 -7.14
CA ASP A 8 -13.11 -28.91 -7.64
C ASP A 8 -13.58 -28.76 -9.11
N GLU A 9 -14.33 -29.74 -9.63
CA GLU A 9 -14.80 -29.75 -11.03
C GLU A 9 -15.61 -28.50 -11.42
N ASN A 10 -16.35 -27.92 -10.47
CA ASN A 10 -17.30 -26.83 -10.71
C ASN A 10 -17.05 -25.59 -9.83
N THR A 11 -16.09 -25.62 -8.90
CA THR A 11 -15.82 -24.53 -7.94
C THR A 11 -14.45 -23.90 -8.16
N TYR A 12 -14.44 -22.57 -8.23
CA TYR A 12 -13.24 -21.74 -8.41
C TYR A 12 -13.23 -20.60 -7.38
N ILE A 13 -12.07 -20.30 -6.81
CA ILE A 13 -11.84 -19.05 -6.07
C ILE A 13 -11.28 -18.03 -7.05
N LEU A 14 -11.99 -16.91 -7.22
CA LEU A 14 -11.43 -15.70 -7.81
C LEU A 14 -10.85 -14.83 -6.69
N ASP A 15 -9.53 -14.65 -6.73
CA ASP A 15 -8.88 -13.60 -5.94
C ASP A 15 -8.89 -12.31 -6.77
N MET A 16 -9.79 -11.40 -6.41
CA MET A 16 -9.89 -10.08 -7.03
C MET A 16 -9.19 -9.07 -6.12
N GLU A 17 -7.93 -8.74 -6.44
CA GLU A 17 -7.25 -7.59 -5.85
C GLU A 17 -7.93 -6.30 -6.34
N GLU A 18 -8.91 -5.81 -5.58
CA GLU A 18 -9.58 -4.55 -5.88
C GLU A 18 -8.68 -3.36 -5.52
N ILE A 19 -8.36 -2.52 -6.50
CA ILE A 19 -7.57 -1.30 -6.28
C ILE A 19 -8.54 -0.16 -5.98
N HIS A 20 -8.51 0.35 -4.75
CA HIS A 20 -9.23 1.55 -4.37
C HIS A 20 -8.35 2.79 -4.49
N VAL A 21 -8.91 3.87 -5.07
CA VAL A 21 -8.26 5.18 -5.14
C VAL A 21 -8.81 6.06 -4.03
N ILE A 22 -7.92 6.65 -3.23
CA ILE A 22 -8.27 7.62 -2.19
C ILE A 22 -7.71 9.00 -2.52
N THR A 23 -8.46 10.03 -2.16
CA THR A 23 -8.04 11.43 -2.30
C THR A 23 -7.98 12.07 -0.91
N PHE A 24 -6.89 12.73 -0.59
CA PHE A 24 -6.71 13.43 0.67
C PHE A 24 -6.00 14.78 0.43
N LYS A 25 -6.15 15.68 1.40
CA LYS A 25 -5.56 17.02 1.35
C LYS A 25 -4.23 17.03 2.10
N LEU A 26 -3.28 17.75 1.54
CA LEU A 26 -1.94 17.97 2.07
C LEU A 26 -1.54 19.42 1.84
N ASP A 27 -0.65 19.93 2.67
CA ASP A 27 0.06 21.16 2.38
C ASP A 27 1.08 20.96 1.24
N GLU A 28 1.39 22.05 0.55
CA GLU A 28 2.24 22.01 -0.64
C GLU A 28 3.69 21.62 -0.32
N ASP A 29 4.20 22.04 0.84
CA ASP A 29 5.58 21.77 1.25
C ASP A 29 5.77 20.29 1.61
N PHE A 30 4.79 19.68 2.27
CA PHE A 30 4.78 18.24 2.48
C PHE A 30 4.67 17.46 1.18
N LEU A 31 3.86 17.91 0.22
CA LEU A 31 3.76 17.27 -1.09
C LEU A 31 5.11 17.31 -1.85
N LYS A 32 5.82 18.44 -1.81
CA LYS A 32 7.17 18.56 -2.39
C LYS A 32 8.15 17.61 -1.71
N THR A 33 8.07 17.49 -0.39
CA THR A 33 8.90 16.55 0.38
C THR A 33 8.66 15.11 -0.09
N ILE A 34 7.40 14.71 -0.29
CA ILE A 34 7.05 13.40 -0.84
C ILE A 34 7.66 13.20 -2.23
N ASP A 35 7.54 14.19 -3.11
CA ASP A 35 8.11 14.12 -4.48
C ASP A 35 9.62 13.92 -4.49
N ASP A 36 10.32 14.63 -3.61
CA ASP A 36 11.78 14.50 -3.48
C ASP A 36 12.17 13.13 -2.93
N LEU A 37 11.40 12.60 -1.98
CA LEU A 37 11.62 11.26 -1.43
C LEU A 37 11.38 10.17 -2.47
N VAL A 38 10.32 10.27 -3.28
CA VAL A 38 10.07 9.33 -4.39
C VAL A 38 11.31 9.23 -5.28
N LYS A 39 11.87 10.37 -5.69
CA LYS A 39 13.07 10.41 -6.55
C LYS A 39 14.31 9.87 -5.85
N ARG A 40 14.55 10.29 -4.60
CA ARG A 40 15.76 9.93 -3.86
C ARG A 40 15.82 8.45 -3.48
N LEU A 41 14.67 7.85 -3.21
CA LEU A 41 14.55 6.46 -2.79
C LEU A 41 14.27 5.50 -3.95
N GLY A 42 14.09 6.02 -5.17
CA GLY A 42 13.93 5.21 -6.39
C GLY A 42 12.54 4.59 -6.57
N TYR A 43 11.50 5.19 -5.98
CA TYR A 43 10.11 4.75 -6.17
C TYR A 43 9.57 5.18 -7.53
N ASN A 44 8.65 4.38 -8.09
CA ASN A 44 8.04 4.69 -9.39
C ASN A 44 7.05 5.85 -9.30
N ASN A 45 6.32 5.96 -8.20
CA ASN A 45 5.29 6.97 -7.98
C ASN A 45 5.05 7.22 -6.48
N ARG A 46 4.26 8.27 -6.18
CA ARG A 46 3.90 8.65 -4.80
C ARG A 46 3.15 7.54 -4.07
N SER A 47 2.22 6.87 -4.74
CA SER A 47 1.39 5.83 -4.12
C SER A 47 2.22 4.64 -3.64
N ASP A 48 3.30 4.29 -4.34
CA ASP A 48 4.22 3.24 -3.93
C ASP A 48 4.95 3.62 -2.64
N LEU A 49 5.56 4.81 -2.60
CA LEU A 49 6.20 5.34 -1.40
C LEU A 49 5.20 5.40 -0.22
N ILE A 50 4.02 5.97 -0.44
CA ILE A 50 3.00 6.16 0.60
C ILE A 50 2.52 4.81 1.13
N ARG A 51 2.32 3.82 0.26
CA ARG A 51 1.90 2.47 0.67
C ARG A 51 2.96 1.83 1.56
N ASP A 52 4.22 1.87 1.17
CA ASP A 52 5.32 1.32 1.97
C ASP A 52 5.45 2.01 3.33
N ALA A 53 5.33 3.34 3.35
CA ALA A 53 5.37 4.12 4.58
C ALA A 53 4.21 3.76 5.53
N ILE A 54 2.99 3.63 5.01
CA ILE A 54 1.81 3.23 5.79
C ILE A 54 1.99 1.81 6.34
N MET A 55 2.43 0.84 5.53
CA MET A 55 2.63 -0.53 5.97
C MET A 55 3.71 -0.62 7.06
N SER A 56 4.84 0.06 6.86
CA SER A 56 5.93 0.12 7.84
C SER A 56 5.46 0.71 9.17
N TYR A 57 4.62 1.75 9.12
CA TYR A 57 4.08 2.36 10.33
C TYR A 57 3.05 1.44 11.03
N ILE A 58 2.19 0.76 10.28
CA ILE A 58 1.25 -0.22 10.84
C ILE A 58 1.99 -1.36 11.53
N ASP A 59 3.07 -1.87 10.94
CA ASP A 59 3.85 -2.95 11.53
C ASP A 59 4.56 -2.48 12.81
N TYR A 60 5.15 -1.29 12.80
CA TYR A 60 5.65 -0.63 14.01
C TYR A 60 4.57 -0.54 15.09
N LEU A 61 3.35 -0.10 14.77
CA LEU A 61 2.26 0.01 15.74
C LEU A 61 1.89 -1.35 16.35
N LYS A 62 1.79 -2.41 15.54
CA LYS A 62 1.47 -3.77 16.01
C LYS A 62 2.53 -4.33 16.96
N GLU A 63 3.80 -4.06 16.69
CA GLU A 63 4.92 -4.48 17.55
C GLU A 63 4.88 -3.78 18.91
N ASN A 64 4.57 -2.48 18.91
CA ASN A 64 4.50 -1.68 20.12
C ASN A 64 3.21 -1.91 20.92
N GLU A 65 2.10 -2.27 20.28
CA GLU A 65 0.85 -2.65 20.94
C GLU A 65 0.99 -3.97 21.72
N ARG A 66 1.80 -4.92 21.22
CA ARG A 66 2.13 -6.18 21.92
C ARG A 66 3.09 -6.00 23.11
N SER A 67 3.63 -4.80 23.29
CA SER A 67 4.59 -4.47 24.35
C SER A 67 3.93 -3.79 25.57
N LEU A 68 2.59 -3.64 25.55
CA LEU A 68 1.73 -3.16 26.64
C LEU A 68 0.92 -4.32 27.24
#